data_AF-A0A6J4KL55-F1
#
_entry.id   AF-A0A6J4KL55-F1
#
_cell.length_a   1.000
_cell.length_b   1.000
_cell.length_c   1.000
_cell.angle_alpha   90.00
_cell.angle_beta   90.00
_cell.angle_gamma   90.00
#
_symmetry.space_group_name_H-M   'P 1'
#
loop_
_entity.id
_entity.type
_entity.pdbx_description
1 polymer ?
#
loop_
_entity_poly.entity_id
_entity_poly.type
_entity_poly.pdbx_seq_one_letter_code
_entity_poly.pdbx_strand_id
1 'polypeptide(L)'
;LGRFALFLGPRTSARTLGRVVAPLLPLATMLLLFVAPYGLAGLAVFALAFGISNGIMTIVRATGLAEILGTRGYGAIAGALNLVLMVPRTVTPLALAAFWEWRRSYDPVIWLLVLITTIGAVAFWLASMERLRVPD
;
A
#
# COMPACT_ATOMS: atom_id res chain seq x y z
N LEU A 1 19.09 14.67 -6.58
CA LEU A 1 18.28 13.45 -6.32
C LEU A 1 17.60 12.91 -7.58
N GLY A 2 17.07 13.73 -8.49
CA GLY A 2 16.44 13.27 -9.75
C GLY A 2 17.35 12.57 -10.78
N ARG A 3 18.68 12.59 -10.61
CA ARG A 3 19.66 11.92 -11.50
C ARG A 3 20.02 10.49 -11.09
N PHE A 4 19.75 10.08 -9.85
CA PHE A 4 19.96 8.70 -9.40
C PHE A 4 18.86 7.74 -9.90
N ALA A 5 17.68 8.27 -10.22
CA ALA A 5 16.57 7.50 -10.78
C ALA A 5 16.83 6.97 -12.21
N LEU A 6 17.81 7.53 -12.92
CA LEU A 6 18.20 7.08 -14.26
C LEU A 6 19.17 5.87 -14.24
N PHE A 7 19.79 5.56 -13.09
CA PHE A 7 20.77 4.47 -12.98
C PHE A 7 20.17 3.11 -12.59
N LEU A 8 18.95 3.08 -12.05
CA LEU A 8 18.20 1.83 -11.88
C LEU A 8 17.35 1.60 -13.13
N GLY A 9 17.98 1.03 -14.15
CA GLY A 9 17.33 0.71 -15.43
C GLY A 9 16.02 -0.09 -15.26
N PRO A 10 15.05 0.08 -16.17
CA PRO A 10 13.76 -0.60 -16.09
C PRO A 10 13.92 -2.04 -16.55
N ARG A 11 14.14 -2.97 -15.64
CA ARG A 11 14.09 -4.41 -15.96
C ARG A 11 13.09 -5.20 -15.14
N THR A 12 12.36 -4.55 -14.25
CA THR A 12 11.24 -5.19 -13.55
C THR A 12 10.03 -4.30 -13.71
N SER A 13 9.04 -4.77 -14.48
CA SER A 13 7.76 -4.07 -14.62
C SER A 13 7.22 -3.75 -13.23
N ALA A 14 6.72 -2.52 -13.05
CA ALA A 14 6.09 -2.09 -11.80
C ALA A 14 5.03 -3.09 -11.31
N ARG A 15 4.40 -3.81 -12.24
CA ARG A 15 3.47 -4.91 -12.02
C ARG A 15 4.08 -6.08 -11.23
N THR A 16 5.26 -6.56 -11.63
CA THR A 16 5.93 -7.70 -10.97
C THR A 16 6.42 -7.30 -9.58
N LEU A 17 6.98 -6.10 -9.44
CA LEU A 17 7.36 -5.57 -8.13
C LEU A 17 6.13 -5.39 -7.22
N GLY A 18 5.04 -4.84 -7.76
CA GLY A 18 3.80 -4.67 -7.01
C GLY A 18 3.22 -5.99 -6.52
N ARG A 19 3.32 -7.07 -7.30
CA ARG A 19 2.89 -8.41 -6.87
C ARG A 19 3.67 -8.93 -5.66
N VAL A 20 4.98 -8.70 -5.62
CA VAL A 20 5.82 -9.10 -4.49
C VAL A 20 5.59 -8.21 -3.26
N VAL A 21 5.31 -6.93 -3.49
CA VAL A 21 5.23 -5.92 -2.42
C VAL A 21 3.83 -5.76 -1.84
N ALA A 22 2.78 -5.98 -2.63
CA ALA A 22 1.39 -5.94 -2.17
C ALA A 22 1.10 -6.81 -0.94
N PRO A 23 1.59 -8.06 -0.82
CA PRO A 23 1.39 -8.86 0.37
C PRO A 23 2.22 -8.40 1.58
N LEU A 24 3.26 -7.58 1.40
CA LEU A 24 4.07 -7.12 2.53
C LEU A 24 3.27 -6.24 3.51
N LEU A 25 2.30 -5.46 3.01
CA LEU A 25 1.46 -4.60 3.85
C LEU A 25 0.55 -5.40 4.80
N PRO A 26 -0.27 -6.38 4.35
CA PRO A 26 -1.04 -7.23 5.26
C PRO A 26 -0.14 -8.07 6.17
N LEU A 27 1.01 -8.55 5.68
CA LEU A 27 1.96 -9.30 6.51
C LEU A 27 2.54 -8.44 7.64
N ALA A 28 2.95 -7.19 7.35
CA ALA A 28 3.43 -6.26 8.38
C ALA A 28 2.33 -5.93 9.39
N THR A 29 1.08 -5.76 8.93
CA THR A 29 -0.06 -5.47 9.82
C THR A 29 -0.41 -6.69 10.68
N MET A 30 -0.29 -7.90 10.13
CA MET A 30 -0.47 -9.15 10.87
C MET A 30 0.65 -9.38 11.87
N LEU A 31 1.90 -9.03 11.52
CA LEU A 31 3.05 -9.08 12.42
C LEU A 31 2.79 -8.28 13.70
N LEU A 32 2.11 -7.13 13.60
CA LEU A 32 1.77 -6.28 14.74
C LEU A 32 1.04 -7.05 15.86
N LEU A 33 0.17 -8.01 15.51
CA LEU A 33 -0.55 -8.84 16.50
C LEU A 33 0.40 -9.67 17.36
N PHE A 34 1.52 -10.12 16.79
CA PHE A 34 2.49 -10.96 17.46
C PHE A 34 3.56 -10.15 18.18
N VAL A 35 3.94 -8.98 17.64
CA VAL A 35 5.01 -8.17 18.22
C VAL A 35 4.54 -7.14 19.25
N ALA A 36 3.25 -6.78 19.26
CA ALA A 36 2.68 -5.83 20.21
C ALA A 36 2.97 -6.15 21.70
N PRO A 37 2.93 -7.42 22.17
CA PRO A 37 3.24 -7.75 23.56
C PRO A 37 4.70 -7.48 23.99
N TYR A 38 5.63 -7.36 23.03
CA TYR A 38 7.06 -7.13 23.31
C TYR A 38 7.41 -5.64 23.53
N GLY A 39 6.40 -4.78 23.66
CA GLY A 39 6.59 -3.35 23.93
C GLY A 39 7.32 -2.61 22.81
N LEU A 40 8.18 -1.64 23.16
CA LEU A 40 8.83 -0.74 22.20
C LEU A 40 9.67 -1.48 21.14
N ALA A 41 10.36 -2.56 21.53
CA ALA A 41 11.17 -3.35 20.61
C ALA A 41 10.30 -4.01 19.53
N GLY A 42 9.16 -4.58 19.91
CA GLY A 42 8.20 -5.17 18.97
C GLY A 42 7.60 -4.13 18.03
N LEU A 43 7.23 -2.96 18.58
CA LEU A 43 6.74 -1.84 17.78
C LEU A 43 7.79 -1.30 16.80
N ALA A 44 9.07 -1.29 17.17
CA ALA A 44 10.16 -0.90 16.28
C ALA A 44 10.32 -1.87 15.10
N VAL A 45 10.25 -3.18 15.35
CA VAL A 45 10.29 -4.20 14.30
C VAL A 45 9.11 -4.03 13.35
N PHE A 46 7.90 -3.82 13.88
CA PHE A 46 6.73 -3.51 13.07
C PHE A 46 6.95 -2.24 12.23
N ALA A 47 7.39 -1.13 12.84
CA ALA A 47 7.58 0.14 12.16
C ALA A 47 8.60 0.05 11.02
N LEU A 48 9.68 -0.72 11.20
CA LEU A 48 10.66 -1.00 10.15
C LEU A 48 10.05 -1.80 9.00
N ALA A 49 9.38 -2.91 9.30
CA ALA A 49 8.75 -3.76 8.28
C ALA A 49 7.65 -3.00 7.51
N PHE A 50 6.79 -2.30 8.24
CA PHE A 50 5.72 -1.48 7.68
C PHE A 50 6.30 -0.33 6.85
N GLY A 51 7.33 0.36 7.34
CA GLY A 51 8.01 1.45 6.64
C GLY A 51 8.64 1.03 5.32
N ILE A 52 9.38 -0.09 5.32
CA ILE A 52 9.98 -0.66 4.10
C ILE A 52 8.89 -1.00 3.08
N SER A 53 7.84 -1.69 3.53
CA SER A 53 6.72 -2.10 2.67
C SER A 53 6.02 -0.90 2.02
N ASN A 54 5.74 0.15 2.80
CA ASN A 54 5.12 1.37 2.30
C ASN A 54 6.04 2.19 1.38
N GLY A 55 7.33 2.24 1.68
CA GLY A 55 8.33 2.91 0.84
C GLY A 55 8.39 2.30 -0.56
N ILE A 56 8.48 0.97 -0.65
CA ILE A 56 8.50 0.27 -1.94
C ILE A 56 7.16 0.44 -2.68
N MET A 57 6.03 0.34 -1.97
CA MET A 57 4.70 0.54 -2.57
C MET A 57 4.53 1.94 -3.19
N THR A 58 5.14 2.97 -2.60
CA THR A 58 5.11 4.34 -3.14
C THR A 58 5.82 4.42 -4.49
N ILE A 59 6.98 3.76 -4.61
CA ILE A 59 7.72 3.67 -5.88
C ILE A 59 6.89 2.91 -6.92
N VAL A 60 6.37 1.74 -6.56
CA VAL A 60 5.54 0.89 -7.44
C VAL A 60 4.31 1.64 -7.95
N ARG A 61 3.66 2.45 -7.10
CA ARG A 61 2.50 3.25 -7.52
C ARG A 61 2.89 4.35 -8.51
N ALA A 62 4.00 5.04 -8.27
CA ALA A 62 4.47 6.08 -9.17
C ALA A 62 4.87 5.52 -10.54
N THR A 63 5.63 4.43 -10.56
CA THR A 63 6.03 3.76 -11.80
C THR A 63 4.86 3.08 -12.49
N GLY A 64 3.96 2.45 -11.74
CA GLY A 64 2.75 1.79 -12.25
C GLY A 64 1.78 2.78 -12.90
N LEU A 65 1.56 3.97 -12.32
CA LEU A 65 0.75 5.00 -12.97
C LEU A 65 1.37 5.45 -14.30
N ALA A 66 2.69 5.69 -14.31
CA ALA A 66 3.39 6.12 -15.51
C ALA A 66 3.41 5.03 -16.61
N GLU A 67 3.51 3.75 -16.22
CA GLU A 67 3.43 2.60 -17.15
C GLU A 67 2.02 2.44 -17.74
N ILE A 68 0.95 2.60 -16.95
CA ILE A 68 -0.42 2.33 -17.39
C ILE A 68 -1.04 3.53 -18.12
N LEU A 69 -0.81 4.75 -17.63
CA LEU A 69 -1.51 5.95 -18.09
C LEU A 69 -0.59 6.88 -18.91
N GLY A 70 0.69 6.54 -19.03
CA GLY A 70 1.69 7.35 -19.70
C GLY A 70 2.17 8.54 -18.87
N THR A 71 3.18 9.24 -19.39
CA THR A 71 3.82 10.37 -18.72
C THR A 71 3.15 11.72 -19.02
N ARG A 72 2.34 11.82 -20.08
CA ARG A 72 1.62 13.05 -20.44
C ARG A 72 0.46 13.27 -19.46
N GLY A 73 0.46 14.42 -18.78
CA GLY A 73 -0.61 14.75 -17.81
C GLY A 73 -0.52 13.98 -16.49
N TYR A 74 0.61 13.32 -16.20
CA TYR A 74 0.81 12.54 -14.96
C TYR A 74 0.43 13.33 -13.69
N GLY A 75 0.77 14.62 -13.62
CA GLY A 75 0.43 15.48 -12.49
C GLY A 75 -1.08 15.66 -12.29
N ALA A 76 -1.86 15.78 -13.37
CA ALA A 76 -3.31 15.92 -13.31
C ALA A 76 -3.97 14.59 -12.89
N ILE A 77 -3.49 13.47 -13.41
CA ILE A 77 -3.99 12.13 -13.06
C ILE A 77 -3.67 11.79 -11.61
N ALA A 78 -2.42 11.99 -11.18
CA ALA A 78 -2.00 11.77 -9.80
C ALA A 78 -2.77 12.70 -8.83
N GLY A 79 -3.03 13.94 -9.25
CA GLY A 79 -3.89 14.89 -8.53
C GLY A 79 -5.32 14.37 -8.37
N ALA A 80 -5.97 13.97 -9.47
CA ALA A 80 -7.33 13.43 -9.45
C ALA A 80 -7.45 12.17 -8.60
N LEU A 81 -6.49 11.25 -8.71
CA LEU A 81 -6.44 10.05 -7.88
C LEU A 81 -6.31 10.40 -6.39
N ASN A 82 -5.46 11.37 -6.04
CA ASN A 82 -5.32 11.83 -4.66
C ASN A 82 -6.61 12.46 -4.11
N LEU A 83 -7.34 13.21 -4.93
CA LEU A 83 -8.63 13.79 -4.53
C LEU A 83 -9.64 12.70 -4.19
N VAL A 84 -9.77 11.67 -5.04
CA VAL A 84 -10.66 10.53 -4.80
C VAL A 84 -10.27 9.78 -3.52
N LEU A 85 -8.96 9.61 -3.29
CA LEU A 85 -8.43 8.92 -2.12
C LEU A 85 -8.49 9.77 -0.83
N MET A 86 -8.78 11.07 -0.91
CA MET A 86 -8.82 11.95 0.25
C MET A 86 -9.96 11.59 1.20
N VAL A 87 -11.16 11.34 0.67
CA VAL A 87 -12.35 11.02 1.47
C VAL A 87 -12.13 9.77 2.33
N PRO A 88 -11.72 8.60 1.78
CA PRO A 88 -11.41 7.44 2.59
C PRO A 88 -10.33 7.71 3.65
N ARG A 89 -9.27 8.44 3.30
CA ARG A 89 -8.16 8.76 4.23
C ARG A 89 -8.61 9.59 5.43
N THR A 90 -9.58 10.48 5.24
CA THR A 90 -10.14 11.30 6.33
C THR A 90 -11.16 10.54 7.16
N VAL A 91 -11.96 9.66 6.54
CA VAL A 91 -12.98 8.87 7.26
C VAL A 91 -12.35 7.72 8.06
N THR A 92 -11.23 7.17 7.60
CA THR A 92 -10.60 5.99 8.21
C THR A 92 -10.26 6.17 9.69
N PRO A 93 -9.57 7.24 10.14
CA PRO A 93 -9.26 7.43 11.55
C PRO A 93 -10.51 7.48 12.44
N LEU A 94 -11.56 8.17 11.97
CA LEU A 94 -12.81 8.28 12.70
C LEU A 94 -13.52 6.92 12.82
N ALA A 95 -13.58 6.16 11.73
CA ALA A 95 -14.17 4.84 11.71
C ALA A 95 -13.42 3.85 12.63
N LEU A 96 -12.08 3.88 12.62
CA LEU A 96 -11.27 3.05 13.49
C LEU A 96 -11.42 3.44 14.97
N ALA A 97 -11.46 4.74 15.28
CA ALA A 97 -11.67 5.23 16.64
C ALA A 97 -13.04 4.79 17.19
N ALA A 98 -14.12 4.97 16.40
CA ALA A 98 -15.46 4.53 16.77
C ALA A 98 -15.53 3.00 16.97
N PHE A 99 -14.85 2.23 16.11
CA PHE A 99 -14.80 0.77 16.24
C PHE A 99 -14.04 0.33 17.50
N TRP A 100 -12.95 1.03 17.84
CA TRP A 100 -12.22 0.82 19.08
C TRP A 100 -13.07 1.14 20.31
N GLU A 101 -13.81 2.25 20.31
CA GLU A 101 -14.66 2.65 21.43
C GLU A 101 -15.75 1.61 21.72
N TRP A 102 -16.30 0.99 20.68
CA TRP A 102 -17.28 -0.08 20.80
C TRP A 102 -16.70 -1.38 21.38
N ARG A 103 -15.51 -1.78 20.95
CA ARG A 103 -14.90 -3.08 21.33
C ARG A 103 -13.99 -3.00 22.56
N ARG A 104 -13.51 -1.80 22.92
CA ARG A 104 -12.52 -1.50 23.96
C ARG A 104 -11.25 -2.37 23.92
N SER A 105 -10.89 -2.84 22.72
CA SER A 105 -9.71 -3.66 22.47
C SER A 105 -9.12 -3.31 21.10
N TYR A 106 -7.79 -3.40 20.99
CA TYR A 106 -7.07 -3.19 19.74
C TYR A 106 -7.07 -4.43 18.84
N ASP A 107 -7.27 -5.64 19.38
CA ASP A 107 -7.21 -6.87 18.58
C ASP A 107 -8.23 -6.87 17.43
N PRO A 108 -9.52 -6.54 17.65
CA PRO A 108 -10.50 -6.50 16.55
C PRO A 108 -10.17 -5.43 15.51
N VAL A 109 -9.62 -4.29 15.95
CA VAL A 109 -9.22 -3.18 15.07
C VAL A 109 -8.08 -3.61 14.17
N ILE A 110 -7.06 -4.29 14.72
CA ILE A 110 -5.92 -4.78 13.96
C ILE A 110 -6.35 -5.89 12.99
N TRP A 111 -7.22 -6.81 13.40
CA TRP A 111 -7.79 -7.83 12.50
C TRP A 111 -8.57 -7.21 11.33
N LEU A 112 -9.34 -6.15 11.58
CA LEU A 112 -10.02 -5.40 10.52
C LEU A 112 -9.01 -4.78 9.53
N LEU A 113 -7.92 -4.21 10.03
CA LEU A 113 -6.86 -3.67 9.18
C LEU A 113 -6.16 -4.76 8.36
N VAL A 114 -5.89 -5.92 8.95
CA VAL A 114 -5.36 -7.10 8.24
C VAL A 114 -6.31 -7.51 7.12
N LEU A 115 -7.62 -7.57 7.38
CA LEU A 115 -8.61 -7.92 6.38
C LEU A 115 -8.62 -6.91 5.21
N ILE A 116 -8.69 -5.62 5.52
CA ILE A 116 -8.73 -4.55 4.50
C ILE A 116 -7.46 -4.54 3.64
N THR A 117 -6.30 -4.65 4.27
CA THR A 117 -5.01 -4.68 3.56
C THR A 117 -4.86 -5.96 2.74
N THR A 118 -5.38 -7.09 3.20
CA THR A 118 -5.41 -8.35 2.44
C THR A 118 -6.32 -8.23 1.22
N ILE A 119 -7.53 -7.68 1.37
CA ILE A 119 -8.45 -7.42 0.26
C ILE A 119 -7.78 -6.50 -0.77
N GLY A 120 -7.12 -5.43 -0.32
CA GLY A 120 -6.38 -4.54 -1.20
C GLY A 120 -5.23 -5.23 -1.94
N ALA A 121 -4.48 -6.10 -1.26
CA ALA A 121 -3.41 -6.88 -1.87
C ALA A 121 -3.93 -7.86 -2.92
N VAL A 122 -5.04 -8.57 -2.64
CA VAL A 122 -5.70 -9.48 -3.58
C VAL A 122 -6.27 -8.72 -4.76
N ALA A 123 -6.95 -7.60 -4.56
CA ALA A 123 -7.47 -6.76 -5.63
C ALA A 123 -6.35 -6.26 -6.55
N PHE A 124 -5.22 -5.81 -5.98
CA PHE A 124 -4.05 -5.43 -6.76
C PHE A 124 -3.49 -6.63 -7.54
N TRP A 125 -3.39 -7.79 -6.91
CA TRP A 125 -2.92 -9.01 -7.55
C TRP A 125 -3.79 -9.38 -8.76
N LEU A 126 -5.11 -9.39 -8.61
CA LEU A 126 -6.06 -9.65 -9.69
C LEU A 126 -5.96 -8.61 -10.83
N ALA A 127 -5.96 -7.32 -10.49
CA ALA A 127 -5.79 -6.24 -11.48
C ALA A 127 -4.45 -6.34 -12.22
N SER A 128 -3.40 -6.78 -11.53
CA SER A 128 -2.09 -7.02 -12.14
C SER A 128 -2.10 -8.23 -13.08
N MET A 129 -3.05 -9.16 -12.95
CA MET A 129 -3.20 -10.32 -13.84
C MET A 129 -3.97 -9.98 -15.12
N GLU A 130 -4.91 -9.04 -15.06
CA GLU A 130 -5.62 -8.57 -16.26
C GLU A 130 -4.64 -7.89 -17.23
N ARG A 131 -4.52 -8.48 -18.42
CA ARG A 131 -3.77 -7.92 -19.54
C ARG A 131 -4.61 -6.77 -20.09
N LEU A 132 -4.14 -5.53 -19.94
CA LEU A 132 -4.60 -4.47 -20.83
C LEU A 132 -4.14 -4.90 -22.23
N ARG A 133 -5.06 -5.46 -23.03
CA ARG A 133 -4.88 -5.59 -24.48
C ARG A 133 -4.68 -4.17 -24.99
N VAL A 134 -3.48 -3.89 -25.47
CA VAL A 134 -3.22 -2.70 -26.29
C VAL A 134 -4.12 -2.85 -27.53
N PRO A 135 -5.08 -1.95 -27.78
CA PRO A 135 -5.78 -1.93 -29.05
C PRO A 135 -4.75 -1.56 -30.12
N ASP A 136 -4.62 -2.41 -31.14
CA ASP A 136 -3.76 -2.18 -32.31
C ASP A 136 -4.18 -0.94 -33.11
#